data_AF-A0A7V9BFG1-F1
#
_entry.id   AF-A0A7V9BFG1-F1
#
_cell.length_a   1.000
_cell.length_b   1.000
_cell.length_c   1.000
_cell.angle_alpha   90.00
_cell.angle_beta   90.00
_cell.angle_gamma   90.00
#
_symmetry.space_group_name_H-M   'P 1'
#
loop_
_entity.id
_entity.type
_entity.pdbx_description
1 polymer ?
#
loop_
_entity_poly.entity_id
_entity_poly.type
_entity_poly.pdbx_seq_one_letter_code
_entity_poly.pdbx_strand_id
1 'polypeptide(L)' 'SAWAEDGTLEAVEDPSRRFAVGVLWHPEEGPDRALFQALVDQARVYRSERSGVGRC' A
#
# COMPACT_ATOMS: atom_id res chain seq x y z
N SER A 1 -6.92 8.76 -3.65
CA SER A 1 -8.16 7.93 -3.61
C SER A 1 -8.65 7.60 -5.02
N ALA A 2 -9.51 6.59 -5.20
CA ALA A 2 -10.06 6.17 -6.50
C ALA A 2 -11.58 5.97 -6.44
N TRP A 3 -12.26 6.21 -7.56
CA TRP A 3 -13.72 6.21 -7.69
C TRP A 3 -14.14 5.54 -9.00
N ALA A 4 -15.22 4.76 -8.95
CA ALA A 4 -15.89 4.23 -10.13
C ALA A 4 -16.73 5.31 -10.84
N GLU A 5 -17.13 5.04 -12.08
CA GLU A 5 -17.95 5.95 -12.89
C GLU A 5 -19.33 6.24 -12.26
N ASP A 6 -19.85 5.31 -11.47
CA ASP A 6 -21.12 5.46 -10.74
C ASP A 6 -20.98 6.27 -9.43
N GLY A 7 -19.76 6.72 -9.10
CA GLY A 7 -19.47 7.46 -7.88
C GLY A 7 -19.17 6.58 -6.66
N THR A 8 -19.07 5.25 -6.82
CA THR A 8 -18.62 4.36 -5.75
C THR A 8 -17.16 4.60 -5.43
N LEU A 9 -16.84 4.74 -4.13
CA LEU A 9 -15.46 4.86 -3.66
C LEU A 9 -14.77 3.48 -3.71
N GLU A 10 -13.69 3.37 -4.48
CA GLU A 10 -13.01 2.10 -4.71
C GLU A 10 -11.63 2.03 -4.06
N ALA A 11 -10.96 3.16 -3.81
CA ALA A 11 -9.71 3.18 -3.06
C ALA A 11 -9.57 4.38 -2.15
N VAL A 12 -8.95 4.15 -1.00
CA VAL A 12 -8.56 5.17 -0.04
C VAL A 12 -7.09 5.02 0.34
N GLU A 13 -6.50 6.14 0.71
CA GLU A 13 -5.16 6.19 1.28
C GLU A 13 -5.19 7.04 2.54
N ASP A 14 -4.28 6.76 3.48
CA ASP A 14 -4.07 7.58 4.68
C ASP A 14 -2.75 8.37 4.52
N PRO A 15 -2.79 9.67 4.20
CA PRO A 15 -1.59 10.49 3.98
C PRO A 15 -0.72 10.66 5.22
N SER A 16 -1.24 10.36 6.41
CA SER A 16 -0.47 10.44 7.67
C SER A 16 0.48 9.25 7.87
N ARG A 17 0.33 8.19 7.06
CA ARG A 17 1.14 6.97 7.13
C ARG A 17 2.08 6.88 5.93
N ARG A 18 3.24 6.26 6.14
CA ARG A 18 4.24 6.00 5.07
C ARG A 18 3.64 5.24 3.88
N PHE A 19 2.85 4.21 4.17
CA PHE A 19 2.15 3.42 3.18
C PHE A 19 0.91 2.78 3.81
N ALA A 20 -0.26 3.28 3.44
CA ALA A 20 -1.54 2.73 3.87
C ALA A 20 -2.57 2.99 2.76
N VAL A 21 -2.92 1.92 2.04
CA VAL A 21 -3.85 1.94 0.92
C VAL A 21 -4.86 0.81 1.13
N GLY A 22 -6.14 1.13 0.98
CA GLY A 22 -7.24 0.17 0.96
C GLY A 22 -7.94 0.23 -0.39
N VAL A 23 -8.24 -0.92 -0.96
CA VAL A 23 -8.95 -1.06 -2.24
C VAL A 23 -10.16 -1.98 -2.06
N LEU A 24 -11.23 -1.72 -2.81
CA LEU A 24 -12.45 -2.53 -2.80
C LEU A 24 -12.34 -3.73 -3.74
N TRP A 25 -11.65 -3.58 -4.88
CA TRP A 25 -11.48 -4.64 -5.86
C TRP A 25 -10.48 -5.70 -5.39
N HIS A 26 -10.36 -6.79 -6.17
CA HIS A 26 -9.45 -7.91 -5.93
C HIS A 26 -8.18 -7.79 -6.79
N PRO A 27 -7.16 -6.98 -6.39
CA PRO A 27 -5.92 -6.86 -7.15
C PRO A 27 -5.15 -8.20 -7.27
N GLU A 28 -5.45 -9.18 -6.44
CA GLU A 28 -4.86 -10.51 -6.46
C GLU A 28 -5.32 -11.36 -7.65
N GLU A 29 -6.54 -11.13 -8.16
CA GLU A 29 -7.11 -11.86 -9.29
C GLU A 29 -6.60 -11.33 -10.63
N GLY A 30 -6.11 -10.09 -10.66
CA GLY A 30 -5.53 -9.47 -11.85
C GLY A 30 -4.06 -9.85 -12.10
N PRO A 31 -3.56 -9.64 -13.34
CA PRO A 31 -2.14 -9.83 -13.66
C PRO A 31 -1.27 -8.70 -13.08
N ASP A 32 -1.87 -7.55 -12.75
CA ASP A 32 -1.15 -6.41 -12.19
C ASP A 32 -0.74 -6.67 -10.75
N ARG A 33 0.58 -6.64 -10.50
CA ARG A 33 1.18 -6.84 -9.18
C ARG A 33 1.72 -5.56 -8.56
N ALA A 34 1.49 -4.39 -9.17
CA ALA A 34 2.07 -3.13 -8.73
C ALA A 34 1.77 -2.80 -7.26
N LEU A 35 0.53 -3.00 -6.79
CA LEU A 35 0.15 -2.76 -5.39
C LEU A 35 0.90 -3.66 -4.42
N PHE A 36 1.04 -4.95 -4.75
CA PHE A 36 1.77 -5.90 -3.92
C PHE A 36 3.27 -5.62 -3.94
N GLN A 37 3.83 -5.27 -5.10
CA GLN A 37 5.23 -4.89 -5.23
C GLN A 37 5.54 -3.67 -4.36
N ALA A 38 4.71 -2.62 -4.45
CA ALA A 38 4.84 -1.42 -3.63
C ALA A 38 4.75 -1.74 -2.13
N LEU A 39 3.80 -2.59 -1.71
CA LEU A 39 3.67 -3.03 -0.33
C LEU A 39 4.95 -3.72 0.18
N VAL A 40 5.49 -4.67 -0.59
CA VAL A 40 6.71 -5.40 -0.23
C VAL A 40 7.91 -4.47 -0.18
N ASP A 41 8.02 -3.53 -1.11
CA ASP A 41 9.12 -2.55 -1.12
C ASP A 41 9.08 -1.63 0.10
N GLN A 42 7.89 -1.15 0.49
CA GLN A 42 7.74 -0.36 1.71
C GLN A 42 8.02 -1.18 2.97
N ALA A 43 7.67 -2.47 2.99
CA ALA A 43 8.02 -3.36 4.09
C ALA A 43 9.55 -3.57 4.23
N ARG A 44 10.29 -3.62 3.12
CA ARG A 44 11.77 -3.66 3.13
C ARG A 44 12.36 -2.40 3.75
N VAL A 45 11.87 -1.23 3.35
CA VAL A 45 12.31 0.06 3.91
C VAL A 45 11.99 0.14 5.40
N TYR A 46 10.76 -0.21 5.79
CA TYR A 46 10.35 -0.25 7.19
C TYR A 46 11.27 -1.14 8.03
N ARG A 47 11.65 -2.31 7.51
CA ARG A 47 12.62 -3.20 8.17
C ARG A 47 13.97 -2.52 8.33
N SER A 48 14.54 -1.91 7.29
CA SER A 48 15.87 -1.29 7.38
C SER A 48 15.88 -0.14 8.40
N GLU A 49 14.82 0.67 8.43
CA GLU A 49 14.65 1.76 9.40
C GLU A 49 14.63 1.21 10.84
N ARG A 50 13.86 0.14 11.10
CA ARG A 50 13.78 -0.46 12.44
C ARG A 50 15.05 -1.21 12.85
N SER A 51 15.71 -1.88 11.93
CA SER A 51 16.97 -2.57 12.19
C SER A 51 18.14 -1.59 12.40
N GLY A 52 18.03 -0.34 11.92
CA GLY A 52 18.97 0.75 12.22
C GLY A 52 18.77 1.36 13.61
N VAL A 53 17.54 1.33 14.13
CA VAL A 53 17.16 1.91 15.42
C VAL A 53 17.42 0.98 16.62
N GLY A 54 17.71 -0.31 16.38
CA GLY A 54 17.93 -1.32 17.42
C GLY A 54 19.38 -1.66 17.76
N ARG A 55 20.36 -0.87 17.32
CA ARG A 55 21.77 -1.04 17.69
C ARG A 55 22.26 0.18 18.47
N CYS A 56 21.86 0.26 19.73
CA CYS A 56 22.51 1.03 20.77
C CYS A 56 22.67 0.12 21.99
#